data_AF-A0A2M8P8D7-F1
#
_entry.id   AF-A0A2M8P8D7-F1
#
_cell.length_a   1.000
_cell.length_b   1.000
_cell.length_c   1.000
_cell.angle_alpha   90.00
_cell.angle_beta   90.00
_cell.angle_gamma   90.00
#
_symmetry.space_group_name_H-M   'P 1'
#
loop_
_entity.id
_entity.type
_entity.pdbx_description
1 polymer ?
#
loop_
_entity_poly.entity_id
_entity_poly.type
_entity_poly.pdbx_seq_one_letter_code
_entity_poly.pdbx_strand_id
1 'polypeptide(L)'
;HHARYIGLIIGLSALSHAILLPVYPLDATDVYDYIIRARMTAFYGMNPLRDVPRQLPDDPFYRFVGWKDVPSAYGGAWELLAALVVQLAGDDQLVNVLAFKGLAVLGSLIGALGIYAALRRV
;
A
#
# COMPACT_ATOMS: atom_id res chain seq x y z
N HIS A 1 -6.04 -0.87 33.87
CA HIS A 1 -6.50 -2.03 33.08
C HIS A 1 -6.39 -1.82 31.56
N HIS A 2 -6.82 -0.68 31.00
CA HIS A 2 -6.76 -0.39 29.55
C HIS A 2 -5.39 -0.49 28.88
N ALA A 3 -4.30 -0.13 29.58
CA ALA A 3 -2.94 -0.18 29.03
C ALA A 3 -2.48 -1.60 28.64
N ARG A 4 -2.96 -2.65 29.34
CA ARG A 4 -2.61 -4.05 29.03
C ARG A 4 -3.24 -4.52 27.73
N TYR A 5 -4.47 -4.06 27.42
CA TYR A 5 -5.17 -4.44 26.20
C TYR A 5 -4.57 -3.80 24.95
N ILE A 6 -4.12 -2.54 25.01
CA ILE A 6 -3.36 -1.93 23.92
C ILE A 6 -2.08 -2.70 23.64
N GLY A 7 -1.32 -3.03 24.70
CA GLY A 7 -0.05 -3.74 24.56
C GLY A 7 -0.26 -5.07 23.84
N LEU A 8 -1.35 -5.77 24.17
CA LEU A 8 -1.78 -6.99 23.47
C LEU A 8 -2.17 -6.72 22.01
N ILE A 9 -3.00 -5.71 21.72
CA ILE A 9 -3.44 -5.41 20.35
C ILE A 9 -2.25 -5.00 19.47
N ILE A 10 -1.40 -4.09 19.94
CA ILE A 10 -0.21 -3.65 19.22
C ILE A 10 0.76 -4.82 19.07
N GLY A 11 0.99 -5.60 20.13
CA GLY A 11 1.90 -6.75 20.09
C GLY A 11 1.45 -7.82 19.11
N LEU A 12 0.17 -8.20 19.13
CA LEU A 12 -0.38 -9.19 18.19
C LEU A 12 -0.43 -8.65 16.76
N SER A 13 -0.74 -7.37 16.57
CA SER A 13 -0.71 -6.73 15.26
C SER A 13 0.73 -6.71 14.71
N ALA A 14 1.70 -6.25 15.50
CA ALA A 14 3.10 -6.23 15.11
C ALA A 14 3.63 -7.63 14.78
N LEU A 15 3.28 -8.64 15.59
CA LEU A 15 3.64 -10.03 15.34
C LEU A 15 3.05 -10.55 14.02
N SER A 16 1.77 -10.28 13.78
CA SER A 16 1.08 -10.70 12.55
C SER A 16 1.73 -10.07 11.32
N HIS A 17 2.04 -8.77 11.38
CA HIS A 17 2.76 -8.08 10.31
C HIS A 17 4.17 -8.63 10.12
N ALA A 18 4.91 -8.91 11.19
CA ALA A 18 6.27 -9.49 11.08
C ALA A 18 6.26 -10.85 10.37
N ILE A 19 5.22 -11.67 10.59
CA ILE A 19 5.04 -12.95 9.90
C ILE A 19 4.67 -12.75 8.43
N LEU A 20 3.80 -11.78 8.11
CA LEU A 20 3.27 -11.56 6.75
C LEU A 20 4.17 -10.69 5.85
N LEU A 21 5.04 -9.87 6.43
CA LEU A 21 5.93 -8.98 5.68
C LEU A 21 6.83 -9.73 4.66
N PRO A 22 7.50 -10.85 5.01
CA PRO A 22 8.32 -11.59 4.06
C PRO A 22 7.53 -12.49 3.10
N VAL A 23 6.25 -12.74 3.38
CA VAL A 23 5.42 -13.65 2.57
C VAL A 23 5.16 -13.03 1.21
N TYR A 24 5.49 -13.72 0.13
CA TYR A 24 5.13 -13.27 -1.22
C TYR A 24 3.60 -13.06 -1.31
N PRO A 25 3.11 -11.97 -1.94
CA PRO A 25 1.68 -11.72 -2.06
C PRO A 25 1.01 -12.73 -3.01
N LEU A 26 0.80 -13.95 -2.51
CA LEU A 26 0.00 -14.99 -3.15
C LEU A 26 -1.46 -14.52 -3.10
N ASP A 27 -2.09 -14.40 -4.26
CA ASP A 27 -3.46 -13.88 -4.48
C ASP A 27 -3.73 -12.42 -4.07
N ALA A 28 -2.81 -11.74 -3.39
CA ALA A 28 -2.86 -10.31 -3.05
C ALA A 28 -2.05 -9.47 -4.06
N THR A 29 -2.32 -9.65 -5.35
CA THR A 29 -1.59 -8.97 -6.43
C THR A 29 -1.98 -7.50 -6.58
N ASP A 30 -2.96 -7.03 -5.81
CA ASP A 30 -3.40 -5.64 -5.74
C ASP A 30 -2.26 -4.68 -5.37
N VAL A 31 -1.22 -5.15 -4.68
CA VAL A 31 0.01 -4.37 -4.45
C VAL A 31 0.67 -3.92 -5.75
N TYR A 32 0.71 -4.78 -6.78
CA TYR A 32 1.31 -4.44 -8.08
C TYR A 32 0.44 -3.46 -8.86
N ASP A 33 -0.87 -3.58 -8.69
CA ASP A 33 -1.87 -2.65 -9.19
C ASP A 33 -1.71 -1.25 -8.59
N TYR A 34 -1.38 -1.13 -7.29
CA TYR A 34 -1.06 0.16 -6.67
C TYR A 34 0.27 0.71 -7.18
N ILE A 35 1.30 -0.14 -7.27
CA ILE A 35 2.64 0.29 -7.69
C ILE A 35 2.59 0.86 -9.10
N ILE A 36 1.99 0.17 -10.09
CA ILE A 36 2.00 0.69 -11.46
C ILE A 36 1.19 1.99 -11.59
N ARG A 37 0.06 2.13 -10.89
CA ARG A 37 -0.76 3.36 -10.89
C ARG A 37 -0.06 4.53 -10.20
N ALA A 38 0.67 4.25 -9.13
CA ALA A 38 1.55 5.23 -8.50
C ALA A 38 2.66 5.68 -9.45
N ARG A 39 3.29 4.73 -10.16
CA ARG A 39 4.36 5.00 -11.15
C ARG A 39 3.84 5.83 -12.33
N MET A 40 2.62 5.57 -12.81
CA MET A 40 1.94 6.40 -13.82
C MET A 40 2.00 7.88 -13.47
N THR A 41 1.67 8.23 -12.22
CA THR A 41 1.73 9.62 -11.75
C THR A 41 3.18 10.09 -11.55
N ALA A 42 3.98 9.29 -10.84
CA ALA A 42 5.31 9.69 -10.38
C ALA A 42 6.36 9.84 -11.50
N PHE A 43 6.31 8.97 -12.50
CA PHE A 43 7.38 8.85 -13.51
C PHE A 43 6.91 9.13 -14.92
N TYR A 44 5.61 8.99 -15.21
CA TYR A 44 5.07 9.12 -16.56
C TYR A 44 4.18 10.36 -16.76
N GLY A 45 3.89 11.13 -15.70
CA GLY A 45 3.01 12.31 -15.78
C GLY A 45 1.57 11.99 -16.19
N MET A 46 1.17 10.73 -16.03
CA MET A 46 -0.16 10.22 -16.37
C MET A 46 -1.10 10.38 -15.19
N ASN A 47 -2.42 10.37 -15.47
CA ASN A 47 -3.43 10.45 -14.43
C ASN A 47 -4.07 9.06 -14.24
N PRO A 48 -3.80 8.32 -13.14
CA PRO A 48 -4.33 6.98 -12.91
C PRO A 48 -5.85 6.95 -12.69
N LEU A 49 -6.51 8.11 -12.48
CA LEU A 49 -7.98 8.20 -12.43
C LEU A 49 -8.63 8.22 -13.81
N ARG A 50 -7.82 8.36 -14.88
CA ARG A 50 -8.28 8.44 -16.28
C ARG A 50 -7.58 7.40 -17.15
N ASP A 51 -6.28 7.33 -17.03
CA ASP A 51 -5.39 6.49 -17.82
C ASP A 51 -5.30 5.08 -17.22
N VAL A 52 -4.82 4.11 -17.98
CA VAL A 52 -4.81 2.68 -17.58
C VAL A 52 -3.42 2.04 -17.68
N PRO A 53 -3.11 1.01 -16.86
CA PRO A 53 -1.80 0.36 -16.88
C PRO A 53 -1.40 -0.25 -18.23
N ARG A 54 -2.36 -0.64 -19.10
CA ARG A 54 -2.09 -1.13 -20.47
C ARG A 54 -1.24 -0.17 -21.31
N GLN A 55 -1.26 1.12 -20.99
CA GLN A 55 -0.46 2.14 -21.68
C GLN A 55 1.03 2.10 -21.29
N LEU A 56 1.43 1.29 -20.31
CA LEU A 56 2.80 1.12 -19.83
C LEU A 56 3.28 -0.34 -19.94
N PRO A 57 3.31 -0.94 -21.14
CA PRO A 57 3.71 -2.34 -21.30
C PRO A 57 5.18 -2.61 -20.93
N ASP A 58 6.03 -1.58 -21.04
CA ASP A 58 7.47 -1.66 -20.78
C ASP A 58 7.82 -1.38 -19.30
N ASP A 59 6.85 -1.02 -18.46
CA ASP A 59 7.11 -0.80 -17.03
C ASP A 59 7.47 -2.13 -16.34
N PRO A 60 8.50 -2.16 -15.46
CA PRO A 60 8.95 -3.39 -14.79
C PRO A 60 7.87 -4.12 -14.00
N PHE A 61 6.83 -3.41 -13.56
CA PHE A 61 5.74 -3.97 -12.76
C PHE A 61 4.58 -4.49 -13.62
N TYR A 62 4.50 -4.11 -14.90
CA TYR A 62 3.38 -4.41 -15.79
C TYR A 62 3.03 -5.91 -15.88
N ARG A 63 4.05 -6.77 -15.83
CA ARG A 63 3.86 -8.23 -15.89
C ARG A 63 3.09 -8.81 -14.69
N PHE A 64 3.06 -8.11 -13.56
CA PHE A 64 2.43 -8.56 -12.32
C PHE A 64 1.03 -7.98 -12.08
N VAL A 65 0.62 -7.02 -12.91
CA VAL A 65 -0.64 -6.28 -12.78
C VAL A 65 -1.81 -7.18 -13.12
N GLY A 66 -2.80 -7.25 -12.22
CA GLY A 66 -4.05 -7.96 -12.47
C GLY A 66 -5.03 -7.13 -13.31
N TRP A 67 -5.11 -5.82 -13.04
CA TRP A 67 -6.12 -4.94 -13.63
C TRP A 67 -5.52 -3.95 -14.63
N LYS A 68 -5.20 -4.44 -15.83
CA LYS A 68 -4.48 -3.65 -16.85
C LYS A 68 -5.33 -2.61 -17.58
N ASP A 69 -6.64 -2.80 -17.57
CA ASP A 69 -7.54 -2.13 -18.53
C ASP A 69 -8.51 -1.15 -17.87
N VAL A 70 -8.36 -0.97 -16.56
CA VAL A 70 -9.25 -0.14 -15.76
C VAL A 70 -8.43 0.93 -15.02
N PRO A 71 -8.94 2.17 -14.95
CA PRO A 71 -8.36 3.21 -14.11
C PRO A 71 -8.38 2.81 -12.64
N SER A 72 -7.73 3.62 -11.80
CA SER A 72 -7.80 3.44 -10.36
C SER A 72 -9.23 3.57 -9.84
N ALA A 73 -9.63 2.65 -8.98
CA ALA A 73 -10.86 2.73 -8.19
C ALA A 73 -10.69 3.59 -6.93
N TYR A 74 -9.47 4.01 -6.61
CA TYR A 74 -9.14 4.77 -5.42
C TYR A 74 -9.25 6.29 -5.64
N GLY A 75 -9.42 7.03 -4.54
CA GLY A 75 -9.47 8.48 -4.59
C GLY A 75 -8.08 9.12 -4.78
N GLY A 76 -8.05 10.35 -5.31
CA GLY A 76 -6.80 11.05 -5.62
C GLY A 76 -5.84 11.22 -4.43
N ALA A 77 -6.33 11.27 -3.19
CA ALA A 77 -5.47 11.32 -2.00
C ALA A 77 -4.61 10.05 -1.86
N TRP A 78 -5.17 8.87 -2.15
CA TRP A 78 -4.43 7.62 -2.17
C TRP A 78 -3.41 7.61 -3.31
N GLU A 79 -3.81 8.03 -4.52
CA GLU A 79 -2.92 8.05 -5.69
C GLU A 79 -1.70 8.95 -5.47
N LEU A 80 -1.88 10.12 -4.86
CA LEU A 80 -0.79 11.04 -4.52
C LEU A 80 0.15 10.45 -3.45
N LEU A 81 -0.41 9.80 -2.42
CA LEU A 81 0.39 9.13 -1.39
C LEU A 81 1.18 7.96 -1.99
N ALA A 82 0.54 7.14 -2.82
CA ALA A 82 1.17 6.02 -3.49
C ALA A 82 2.28 6.51 -4.44
N ALA A 83 2.05 7.60 -5.18
CA ALA A 83 3.05 8.24 -6.04
C ALA A 83 4.27 8.72 -5.25
N LEU A 84 4.09 9.26 -4.03
CA LEU A 84 5.20 9.59 -3.15
C LEU A 84 5.98 8.35 -2.71
N VAL A 85 5.27 7.26 -2.37
CA VAL A 85 5.91 6.01 -1.94
C VAL A 85 6.78 5.41 -3.04
N VAL A 86 6.31 5.34 -4.29
CA VAL A 86 7.14 4.82 -5.40
C VAL A 86 8.31 5.73 -5.75
N GLN A 87 8.18 7.05 -5.58
CA GLN A 87 9.31 7.97 -5.77
C GLN A 87 10.43 7.70 -4.76
N LEU A 88 10.08 7.41 -3.51
CA LEU A 88 11.05 7.05 -2.47
C LEU A 88 11.63 5.64 -2.66
N ALA A 89 10.83 4.71 -3.20
CA ALA A 89 11.25 3.33 -3.43
C ALA A 89 12.09 3.13 -4.71
N GLY A 90 11.94 4.01 -5.71
CA GLY A 90 12.64 3.92 -6.99
C GLY A 90 12.13 2.79 -7.88
N ASP A 91 13.03 2.13 -8.62
CA ASP A 91 12.69 1.09 -9.60
C ASP A 91 12.84 -0.35 -9.08
N ASP A 92 13.39 -0.54 -7.87
CA ASP A 92 13.58 -1.88 -7.31
C ASP A 92 12.23 -2.52 -6.93
N GLN A 93 11.98 -3.72 -7.48
CA GLN A 93 10.71 -4.43 -7.29
C GLN A 93 10.45 -4.82 -5.83
N LEU A 94 11.50 -5.28 -5.14
CA LEU A 94 11.39 -5.70 -3.75
C LEU A 94 11.18 -4.49 -2.84
N VAL A 95 11.94 -3.41 -3.05
CA VAL A 95 11.81 -2.17 -2.28
C VAL A 95 10.41 -1.59 -2.43
N ASN A 96 9.85 -1.55 -3.64
CA ASN A 96 8.47 -1.09 -3.86
C ASN A 96 7.45 -1.95 -3.10
N VAL A 97 7.51 -3.28 -3.22
CA VAL A 97 6.59 -4.17 -2.48
C VAL A 97 6.72 -3.97 -0.97
N LEU A 98 7.94 -3.90 -0.45
CA LEU A 98 8.18 -3.67 0.98
C LEU A 98 7.69 -2.29 1.43
N ALA A 99 7.83 -1.25 0.60
CA ALA A 99 7.35 0.09 0.90
C ALA A 99 5.83 0.14 1.01
N PHE A 100 5.10 -0.49 0.08
CA PHE A 100 3.63 -0.58 0.15
C PHE A 100 3.16 -1.45 1.32
N LYS A 101 3.84 -2.56 1.62
CA LYS A 101 3.54 -3.33 2.84
C LYS A 101 3.81 -2.53 4.10
N GLY A 102 4.89 -1.75 4.14
CA GLY A 102 5.19 -0.83 5.23
C GLY A 102 4.10 0.23 5.40
N LEU A 103 3.59 0.79 4.31
CA LEU A 103 2.45 1.72 4.34
C LEU A 103 1.20 1.07 4.94
N ALA A 104 0.91 -0.19 4.57
CA ALA A 104 -0.21 -0.95 5.14
C ALA A 104 -0.05 -1.19 6.65
N VAL A 105 1.16 -1.54 7.11
CA VAL A 105 1.49 -1.70 8.54
C VAL A 105 1.23 -0.39 9.29
N LEU A 106 1.75 0.73 8.77
CA LEU A 106 1.57 2.05 9.38
C LEU A 106 0.08 2.43 9.46
N GLY A 107 -0.66 2.23 8.35
CA GLY A 107 -2.10 2.48 8.30
C GLY A 107 -2.88 1.66 9.33
N SER A 108 -2.56 0.37 9.46
CA SER A 108 -3.18 -0.52 10.46
C SER A 108 -2.90 -0.04 11.90
N LEU A 109 -1.65 0.31 12.22
CA LEU A 109 -1.26 0.77 13.56
C LEU A 109 -1.91 2.11 13.92
N ILE A 110 -1.95 3.07 12.99
CA ILE A 110 -2.64 4.35 13.17
C ILE A 110 -4.13 4.12 13.40
N GLY A 111 -4.76 3.24 12.61
CA GLY A 111 -6.17 2.88 12.78
C GLY A 111 -6.45 2.28 14.16
N ALA A 112 -5.62 1.33 14.61
CA ALA A 112 -5.75 0.73 15.94
C ALA A 112 -5.60 1.76 17.07
N LEU A 113 -4.65 2.68 16.95
CA LEU A 113 -4.46 3.78 17.90
C LEU A 113 -5.66 4.74 17.91
N GLY A 114 -6.22 5.06 16.75
CA GLY A 114 -7.40 5.91 16.59
C GLY A 114 -8.63 5.33 17.28
N ILE A 115 -8.90 4.05 17.05
CA ILE A 115 -10.00 3.32 17.72
C ILE A 115 -9.80 3.36 19.24
N TYR A 116 -8.58 3.05 19.71
CA TYR A 116 -8.28 3.10 21.14
C TYR A 116 -8.45 4.51 21.74
N ALA A 117 -8.03 5.55 21.03
CA ALA A 117 -8.20 6.93 21.48
C ALA A 117 -9.68 7.33 21.54
N ALA A 118 -10.50 6.88 20.59
CA ALA A 118 -11.94 7.13 20.59
C ALA A 118 -12.65 6.42 21.75
N LEU A 119 -12.34 5.15 22.00
CA LEU A 119 -12.90 4.36 23.10
C LEU A 119 -12.54 4.90 24.49
N ARG A 120 -11.44 5.65 24.61
CA ARG A 120 -11.07 6.33 25.87
C ARG A 120 -11.83 7.62 26.15
N ARG A 121 -12.47 8.20 25.14
CA ARG A 121 -13.23 9.46 25.27
C ARG A 121 -14.68 9.22 25.69
N VAL A 122 -15.17 7.99 25.58
CA VAL A 122 -16.49 7.52 26.03
C VAL A 122 -16.34 6.92 27.41
#